data_AF-A0A239EAC9-F1
#
_entry.id   AF-A0A239EAC9-F1
#
_cell.length_a   1.000
_cell.length_b   1.000
_cell.length_c   1.000
_cell.angle_alpha   90.00
_cell.angle_beta   90.00
_cell.angle_gamma   90.00
#
_symmetry.space_group_name_H-M   'P 1'
#
loop_
_entity.id
_entity.type
_entity.pdbx_description
1 polymer ?
#
loop_
_entity_poly.entity_id
_entity_poly.type
_entity_poly.pdbx_seq_one_letter_code
_entity_poly.pdbx_strand_id
1 'polypeptide(L)'
;MFDVSKLTLGEIGKVESLANVSIDSIGSDGAPKGLLLAALVFVKQKRENPTYTWNEACELDMATALETLGFNDEPEPEPEGEAPDFTGND
;
A
#
# COMPACT_ATOMS: atom_id res chain seq x y z
N MET A 1 -4.68 -4.51 -0.18
CA MET A 1 -3.22 -4.34 -0.28
C MET A 1 -2.83 -3.71 -1.62
N PHE A 2 -1.96 -2.71 -1.62
CA PHE A 2 -1.41 -2.06 -2.81
C PHE A 2 -0.37 -2.97 -3.49
N ASP A 3 -0.49 -3.17 -4.80
CA ASP A 3 0.39 -4.03 -5.57
C ASP A 3 1.29 -3.19 -6.49
N VAL A 4 2.56 -3.08 -6.11
CA VAL A 4 3.60 -2.34 -6.85
C VAL A 4 3.82 -2.93 -8.25
N SER A 5 3.58 -4.23 -8.44
CA SER A 5 3.76 -4.92 -9.73
C SER A 5 2.74 -4.48 -10.78
N LYS A 6 1.63 -3.85 -10.35
CA LYS A 6 0.58 -3.31 -11.22
C LYS A 6 0.78 -1.83 -11.55
N LEU A 7 1.95 -1.28 -11.25
CA LEU A 7 2.32 0.05 -11.70
C LEU A 7 2.64 0.02 -13.20
N THR A 8 2.11 0.98 -13.93
CA THR A 8 2.54 1.26 -15.30
C THR A 8 3.94 1.86 -15.28
N LEU A 9 4.67 1.78 -16.40
CA LEU A 9 6.02 2.36 -16.51
C LEU A 9 6.04 3.88 -16.19
N GLY A 10 4.97 4.61 -16.54
CA GLY A 10 4.85 6.03 -16.22
C GLY A 10 4.68 6.28 -14.72
N GLU A 11 3.97 5.39 -14.02
CA GLU A 11 3.81 5.46 -12.57
C GLU A 11 5.07 5.05 -11.83
N ILE A 12 5.79 4.03 -12.31
CA ILE A 12 7.11 3.65 -11.79
C ILE A 12 8.05 4.86 -11.88
N GLY A 13 8.21 5.45 -13.08
CA GLY A 13 9.07 6.63 -13.25
C GLY A 13 8.62 7.83 -12.42
N LYS A 14 7.31 7.96 -12.15
CA LYS A 14 6.78 9.00 -11.26
C LYS A 14 7.18 8.77 -9.81
N VAL A 15 7.06 7.53 -9.32
CA VAL A 15 7.48 7.15 -7.96
C VAL A 15 8.97 7.41 -7.80
N GLU A 16 9.79 6.96 -8.74
CA GLU A 16 11.25 7.14 -8.70
C GLU A 16 11.64 8.61 -8.71
N SER A 17 10.99 9.40 -9.56
CA SER A 17 11.23 10.84 -9.64
C SER A 17 10.87 11.59 -8.35
N LEU A 18 9.81 11.17 -7.66
CA LEU A 18 9.36 11.83 -6.42
C LEU A 18 10.16 11.35 -5.21
N ALA A 19 10.47 10.06 -5.14
CA ALA A 19 11.24 9.45 -4.06
C ALA A 19 12.75 9.65 -4.20
N ASN A 20 13.21 10.03 -5.39
CA ASN A 20 14.63 10.17 -5.77
C ASN A 20 15.43 8.87 -5.51
N VAL A 21 14.78 7.72 -5.69
CA VAL A 21 15.36 6.38 -5.55
C VAL A 21 14.69 5.41 -6.52
N SER A 22 15.41 4.36 -6.90
CA SER A 22 14.84 3.29 -7.75
C SER A 22 13.69 2.57 -7.03
N ILE A 23 12.69 2.11 -7.79
CA ILE A 23 11.61 1.24 -7.27
C ILE A 23 12.18 -0.05 -6.64
N ASP A 24 13.35 -0.51 -7.09
CA ASP A 24 14.04 -1.68 -6.54
C ASP A 24 14.56 -1.46 -5.11
N SER A 25 14.65 -0.19 -4.67
CA SER A 25 15.06 0.14 -3.31
C SER A 25 13.94 -0.02 -2.28
N ILE A 26 12.71 -0.34 -2.71
CA ILE A 26 11.60 -0.66 -1.81
C ILE A 26 12.01 -1.83 -0.91
N GLY A 27 11.99 -1.60 0.41
CA GLY A 27 12.36 -2.60 1.41
C GLY A 27 13.86 -2.69 1.73
N SER A 28 14.72 -1.92 1.04
CA SER A 28 16.14 -1.84 1.38
C SER A 28 16.36 -1.00 2.64
N ASP A 29 17.21 -1.48 3.56
CA ASP A 29 17.62 -0.71 4.73
C ASP A 29 18.42 0.52 4.30
N GLY A 30 17.97 1.71 4.72
CA GLY A 30 18.58 3.01 4.36
C GLY A 30 17.90 3.78 3.23
N ALA A 31 16.90 3.22 2.54
CA ALA A 31 16.09 3.97 1.58
C ALA A 31 15.24 5.06 2.29
N PRO A 32 14.98 6.22 1.65
CA PRO A 32 14.13 7.27 2.22
C PRO A 32 12.66 6.81 2.30
N LYS A 33 12.32 6.15 3.41
CA LYS A 33 11.01 5.50 3.63
C LYS A 33 9.84 6.49 3.50
N GLY A 34 9.98 7.71 4.01
CA GLY A 34 8.90 8.72 3.97
C GLY A 34 8.53 9.17 2.55
N LEU A 35 9.53 9.58 1.75
CA LEU A 35 9.28 10.04 0.37
C LEU A 35 8.77 8.92 -0.53
N LEU A 36 9.29 7.71 -0.35
CA LEU A 36 8.81 6.54 -1.08
C LEU A 36 7.34 6.22 -0.74
N LEU A 37 6.98 6.22 0.55
CA LEU A 37 5.59 6.01 0.96
C LEU A 37 4.66 7.10 0.41
N ALA A 38 5.04 8.37 0.51
CA ALA A 38 4.29 9.46 -0.07
C ALA A 38 4.13 9.30 -1.58
N ALA A 39 5.18 8.90 -2.30
CA ALA A 39 5.16 8.68 -3.75
C ALA A 39 4.19 7.57 -4.16
N LEU A 40 4.16 6.46 -3.42
CA LEU A 40 3.24 5.37 -3.64
C LEU A 40 1.79 5.79 -3.35
N VAL A 41 1.54 6.51 -2.25
CA VAL A 41 0.21 7.04 -1.92
C VAL A 41 -0.27 8.01 -2.98
N PHE A 42 0.59 8.93 -3.42
CA PHE A 42 0.27 9.88 -4.49
C PHE A 42 -0.20 9.17 -5.75
N VAL A 43 0.56 8.18 -6.24
CA VAL A 43 0.18 7.41 -7.43
C VAL A 43 -1.12 6.65 -7.22
N LYS A 44 -1.29 5.98 -6.07
CA LYS A 44 -2.54 5.28 -5.73
C LYS A 44 -3.74 6.23 -5.79
N GLN A 45 -3.69 7.33 -5.05
CA GLN A 45 -4.80 8.27 -4.96
C GLN A 45 -5.04 9.00 -6.27
N LYS A 46 -4.02 9.25 -7.08
CA LYS A 46 -4.20 9.92 -8.38
C LYS A 46 -5.04 9.10 -9.38
N ARG A 47 -5.05 7.77 -9.25
CA ARG A 47 -5.90 6.87 -10.06
C ARG A 47 -7.39 7.09 -9.80
N GLU A 48 -7.75 7.32 -8.54
CA GLU A 48 -9.14 7.49 -8.10
C GLU A 48 -9.56 8.96 -8.06
N ASN A 49 -8.62 9.84 -7.75
CA ASN A 49 -8.80 11.28 -7.64
C ASN A 49 -7.72 12.02 -8.46
N PRO A 50 -8.03 12.39 -9.71
CA PRO A 50 -7.12 13.12 -10.59
C PRO A 50 -6.70 14.50 -10.08
N THR A 51 -7.33 15.07 -9.04
CA THR A 51 -6.90 16.35 -8.44
C THR A 51 -5.96 16.19 -7.25
N TYR A 52 -5.81 14.98 -6.71
CA TYR A 52 -4.93 14.72 -5.56
C TYR A 52 -3.49 15.19 -5.80
N THR A 53 -2.89 15.89 -4.86
CA THR A 53 -1.61 16.58 -5.05
C THR A 53 -0.48 15.88 -4.33
N TRP A 54 0.75 16.19 -4.75
CA TRP A 54 1.94 15.68 -4.10
C TRP A 54 2.06 16.15 -2.64
N ASN A 55 1.69 17.41 -2.38
CA ASN A 55 1.75 17.98 -1.04
C ASN A 55 0.80 17.25 -0.08
N GLU A 56 -0.42 16.93 -0.52
CA GLU A 56 -1.36 16.14 0.28
C GLU A 56 -0.80 14.77 0.67
N ALA A 57 -0.01 14.14 -0.20
CA ALA A 57 0.66 12.87 0.13
C ALA A 57 1.79 13.04 1.16
N CYS A 58 2.50 14.17 1.12
CA CYS A 58 3.59 14.47 2.05
C CYS A 58 3.10 14.90 3.44
N GLU A 59 1.85 15.33 3.56
CA GLU A 59 1.23 15.71 4.83
C GLU A 59 0.77 14.50 5.66
N LEU A 60 0.74 13.31 5.06
CA LEU A 60 0.37 12.08 5.75
C LEU A 60 1.45 11.65 6.75
N ASP A 61 1.01 11.19 7.91
CA ASP A 61 1.88 10.44 8.80
C ASP A 61 2.14 9.02 8.27
N MET A 62 3.14 8.36 8.85
CA MET A 62 3.57 7.04 8.39
C MET A 62 2.47 5.98 8.57
N ALA A 63 1.67 6.05 9.63
CA ALA A 63 0.62 5.08 9.90
C ALA A 63 -0.49 5.17 8.86
N THR A 64 -0.96 6.40 8.60
CA THR A 64 -1.98 6.68 7.59
C THR A 64 -1.51 6.31 6.19
N ALA A 65 -0.23 6.55 5.86
CA ALA A 65 0.33 6.15 4.58
C ALA A 65 0.36 4.61 4.42
N LEU A 66 0.77 3.88 5.46
CA LEU A 66 0.79 2.42 5.46
C LEU A 66 -0.62 1.82 5.37
N GLU A 67 -1.58 2.36 6.12
CA GLU A 67 -2.99 1.99 6.05
C GLU A 67 -3.56 2.26 4.64
N THR A 68 -3.28 3.43 4.08
CA THR A 68 -3.71 3.80 2.73
C THR A 68 -3.17 2.82 1.69
N LEU A 69 -1.94 2.35 1.86
CA LEU A 69 -1.33 1.34 0.99
C LEU A 69 -1.77 -0.09 1.34
N GLY A 70 -2.49 -0.29 2.44
CA GLY A 70 -2.93 -1.60 2.92
C GLY A 70 -1.74 -2.47 3.33
N PHE A 71 -0.73 -1.86 3.96
CA PHE A 71 0.41 -2.52 4.63
C PHE A 71 0.21 -2.65 6.15
N ASN A 72 -0.91 -2.14 6.68
CA ASN A 72 -1.30 -2.42 8.07
C ASN A 72 -1.94 -3.80 8.10
N ASP A 73 -1.16 -4.83 8.46
CA ASP A 73 -1.67 -6.17 8.76
C ASP A 73 -2.48 -6.11 10.07
N GLU A 74 -3.74 -5.67 10.00
CA GLU A 74 -4.74 -6.29 10.86
C GLU A 74 -5.08 -7.63 10.18
N PRO A 75 -4.85 -8.79 10.84
CA PRO A 75 -5.30 -10.05 10.29
C PRO A 75 -6.81 -9.95 10.10
N GLU A 76 -7.30 -10.14 8.86
CA GLU A 76 -8.72 -10.42 8.65
C GLU A 76 -9.09 -11.56 9.61
N PRO A 77 -10.13 -11.42 10.45
CA PRO A 77 -10.56 -12.53 11.28
C PRO A 77 -10.89 -13.69 10.35
N GLU A 78 -10.12 -14.78 10.46
CA GLU A 78 -10.43 -16.06 9.82
C GLU A 78 -11.92 -16.34 10.09
N PRO A 79 -12.73 -16.65 9.06
CA PRO A 79 -14.12 -17.01 9.30
C PRO A 79 -14.13 -18.20 10.27
N GLU A 80 -14.69 -18.00 11.47
CA GLU A 80 -14.84 -19.05 12.47
C GLU A 80 -15.51 -20.24 11.79
N GLY A 81 -14.74 -21.32 11.61
CA GLY A 81 -15.19 -22.51 10.93
C GLY A 81 -16.51 -22.98 11.51
N GLU A 82 -17.50 -23.16 10.64
CA GLU A 82 -18.75 -23.84 10.94
C GLU A 82 -18.41 -25.13 11.67
N ALA A 83 -18.82 -25.23 12.94
CA ALA A 83 -18.60 -26.44 13.73
C ALA A 83 -19.16 -27.64 12.94
N PRO A 84 -18.42 -28.76 12.82
CA PRO A 84 -18.97 -29.93 12.16
C PRO A 84 -20.23 -30.35 12.92
N ASP A 85 -21.37 -30.29 12.22
CA ASP A 85 -22.63 -30.87 12.68
C ASP A 85 -22.42 -32.37 12.85
N PHE A 86 -22.14 -32.78 14.08
CA PHE A 86 -22.05 -34.18 14.45
C PHE A 86 -23.48 -34.70 14.69
N THR A 87 -24.29 -34.79 13.63
CA THR A 87 -25.50 -35.61 13.63
C THR A 87 -25.07 -37.08 13.57
N GLY A 88 -24.72 -37.61 14.76
CA GLY A 88 -24.58 -39.04 14.97
C GLY A 88 -25.89 -39.74 14.63
N ASN A 89 -25.85 -40.60 13.61
CA ASN A 89 -26.95 -41.49 13.29
C ASN A 89 -26.75 -42.80 14.06
N ASP A 90 -27.43 -42.92 15.20
CA ASP A 90 -27.75 -44.22 15.84
C ASP A 90 -28.80 -44.99 15.02
#